data_AF-W2R927-F1
#
_entry.id   AF-W2R927-F1
#
_cell.length_a   1.000
_cell.length_b   1.000
_cell.length_c   1.000
_cell.angle_alpha   90.00
_cell.angle_beta   90.00
_cell.angle_gamma   90.00
#
_symmetry.space_group_name_H-M   'P 1'
#
loop_
_entity.id
_entity.type
_entity.pdbx_description
1 polymer ?
#
loop_
_entity_poly.entity_id
_entity_poly.type
_entity_poly.pdbx_seq_one_letter_code
_entity_poly.pdbx_strand_id
1 'polypeptide(L)'
;MKKPTPFQPSHALAYDVEVVATASNGDVTCRCKFCLYEGRDVVDVGVSGRNRKQRGDIKYFNKPFVPHEYRSHHVGQHAASWTRYQTLSADEKKSFFDGKTKTTNLLHQHFDLATDKQEFIISASIVETIVGDLFFRGGDELETSSDAESDEDEDTPALYSVTIKNFMRFQLAMDHVSIRMSFRQTAAAIQHAKDHTKMGKLSGVNDQVLDQYTRVQVAVTLEQITHILGDESVGRCSLLEMSARTVGSHFSTSACVFAFVDLSSICT
;
A
#
# COMPACT_ATOMS: atom_id res chain seq x y z
N MET A 1 -30.41 -30.92 16.17
CA MET A 1 -29.63 -29.72 15.80
C MET A 1 -29.47 -28.84 17.04
N LYS A 2 -28.24 -28.51 17.46
CA LYS A 2 -28.03 -27.58 18.60
C LYS A 2 -28.41 -26.18 18.14
N LYS A 3 -29.29 -25.50 18.89
CA LYS A 3 -29.69 -24.13 18.56
C LYS A 3 -28.45 -23.22 18.65
N PRO A 4 -28.19 -22.39 17.63
CA PRO A 4 -27.03 -21.50 17.64
C PRO A 4 -27.11 -20.50 18.80
N THR A 5 -26.02 -20.36 19.56
CA THR A 5 -25.95 -19.53 20.75
C THR A 5 -26.20 -18.05 20.40
N PRO A 6 -27.23 -17.41 20.96
CA PRO A 6 -27.48 -15.98 20.75
C PRO A 6 -26.46 -15.13 21.52
N PHE A 7 -26.34 -13.86 21.15
CA PHE A 7 -25.48 -12.93 21.88
C PHE A 7 -26.03 -12.69 23.28
N GLN A 8 -25.17 -12.71 24.29
CA GLN A 8 -25.51 -12.37 25.67
C GLN A 8 -24.88 -11.01 26.02
N PRO A 9 -25.62 -10.05 26.59
CA PRO A 9 -25.06 -8.74 26.97
C PRO A 9 -23.87 -8.84 27.94
N SER A 10 -23.81 -9.89 28.76
CA SER A 10 -22.66 -10.19 29.63
C SER A 10 -21.36 -10.39 28.86
N HIS A 11 -21.42 -10.80 27.59
CA HIS A 11 -20.24 -10.95 26.73
C HIS A 11 -19.56 -9.62 26.46
N ALA A 12 -20.30 -8.51 26.43
CA ALA A 12 -19.75 -7.20 26.05
C ALA A 12 -18.61 -6.76 26.98
N LEU A 13 -18.79 -6.89 28.30
CA LEU A 13 -17.75 -6.58 29.28
C LEU A 13 -16.81 -7.77 29.51
N ALA A 14 -17.31 -9.01 29.50
CA ALA A 14 -16.49 -10.18 29.80
C ALA A 14 -15.42 -10.45 28.74
N TYR A 15 -15.72 -10.15 27.48
CA TYR A 15 -14.84 -10.36 26.32
C TYR A 15 -14.58 -9.07 25.55
N ASP A 16 -14.95 -7.91 26.11
CA ASP A 16 -14.64 -6.61 25.50
C ASP A 16 -15.05 -6.50 24.01
N VAL A 17 -16.31 -6.85 23.74
CA VAL A 17 -16.93 -6.78 22.42
C VAL A 17 -18.09 -5.78 22.43
N GLU A 18 -18.33 -5.11 21.31
CA GLU A 18 -19.49 -4.22 21.15
C GLU A 18 -20.35 -4.62 19.97
N VAL A 19 -21.67 -4.54 20.15
CA VAL A 19 -22.65 -4.72 19.08
C VAL A 19 -22.62 -3.49 18.17
N VAL A 20 -22.46 -3.71 16.88
CA VAL A 20 -22.35 -2.64 15.86
C VAL A 20 -23.50 -2.62 14.87
N ALA A 21 -24.17 -3.74 14.68
CA ALA A 21 -25.31 -3.85 13.79
C ALA A 21 -26.32 -4.85 14.37
N THR A 22 -27.59 -4.60 14.09
CA THR A 22 -28.69 -5.52 14.37
C THR A 22 -29.49 -5.64 13.08
N ALA A 23 -29.57 -6.85 12.56
CA ALA A 23 -30.35 -7.16 11.37
C ALA A 23 -31.85 -7.17 11.71
N SER A 24 -32.70 -7.04 10.68
CA SER A 24 -34.16 -7.04 10.82
C SER A 24 -34.72 -8.34 11.44
N ASN A 25 -33.97 -9.44 11.35
CA ASN A 25 -34.28 -10.73 11.95
C ASN A 25 -33.87 -10.83 13.44
N GLY A 26 -33.29 -9.77 14.03
CA GLY A 26 -32.82 -9.73 15.41
C GLY A 26 -31.43 -10.33 15.64
N ASP A 27 -30.74 -10.80 14.60
CA ASP A 27 -29.34 -11.21 14.73
C ASP A 27 -28.45 -9.97 14.84
N VAL A 28 -27.47 -10.04 15.74
CA VAL A 28 -26.51 -8.95 15.97
C VAL A 28 -25.16 -9.27 15.33
N THR A 29 -24.37 -8.24 15.05
CA THR A 29 -22.95 -8.37 14.72
C THR A 29 -22.16 -7.63 15.78
N CYS A 30 -21.16 -8.29 16.35
CA CYS A 30 -20.28 -7.70 17.36
C CYS A 30 -18.88 -7.51 16.78
N ARG A 31 -18.14 -6.49 17.22
CA ARG A 31 -16.72 -6.32 16.88
C ARG A 31 -15.84 -6.35 18.12
N CYS A 32 -14.60 -6.78 17.94
CA CYS A 32 -13.57 -6.72 18.98
C CYS A 32 -13.10 -5.28 19.21
N LYS A 33 -13.09 -4.81 20.46
CA LYS A 33 -12.61 -3.47 20.79
C LYS A 33 -11.07 -3.37 20.79
N PHE A 34 -10.34 -4.43 21.15
CA PHE A 34 -8.87 -4.45 20.99
C PHE A 34 -8.46 -4.22 19.53
N CYS A 35 -9.09 -4.93 18.59
CA CYS A 35 -8.91 -4.69 17.15
C CYS A 35 -9.18 -3.22 16.77
N LEU A 36 -10.19 -2.60 17.37
CA LEU A 36 -10.63 -1.24 17.05
C LEU A 36 -9.71 -0.15 17.59
N TYR A 37 -9.11 -0.34 18.76
CA TYR A 37 -8.36 0.70 19.48
C TYR A 37 -6.85 0.48 19.53
N GLU A 38 -6.40 -0.76 19.46
CA GLU A 38 -4.98 -1.11 19.59
C GLU A 38 -4.45 -1.80 18.32
N GLY A 39 -5.36 -2.26 17.45
CA GLY A 39 -4.97 -3.10 16.32
C GLY A 39 -4.53 -4.47 16.81
N ARG A 40 -3.92 -5.26 15.92
CA ARG A 40 -3.48 -6.63 16.24
C ARG A 40 -2.01 -6.61 16.62
N ASP A 41 -1.63 -7.44 17.60
CA ASP A 41 -0.25 -7.61 18.02
C ASP A 41 0.62 -7.97 16.81
N VAL A 42 1.74 -7.26 16.67
CA VAL A 42 2.71 -7.49 15.59
C VAL A 42 3.47 -8.77 15.93
N VAL A 43 3.37 -9.76 15.05
CA VAL A 43 4.20 -10.96 15.11
C VAL A 43 5.25 -10.85 14.01
N ASP A 44 6.52 -10.89 14.40
CA ASP A 44 7.62 -10.79 13.44
C ASP A 44 7.57 -11.94 12.43
N VAL A 45 7.62 -11.56 11.15
CA VAL A 45 7.65 -12.49 10.02
C VAL A 45 9.00 -13.23 10.06
N GLY A 46 8.96 -14.57 10.09
CA GLY A 46 10.16 -15.43 10.04
C GLY A 46 10.47 -16.20 11.32
N VAL A 47 9.97 -15.78 12.49
CA VAL A 47 10.27 -16.49 13.76
C VAL A 47 9.28 -17.64 14.05
N SER A 48 8.08 -17.61 13.46
CA SER A 48 7.00 -18.56 13.77
C SER A 48 6.37 -19.24 12.53
N GLY A 49 7.14 -19.37 11.44
CA GLY A 49 6.74 -20.16 10.25
C GLY A 49 5.59 -19.55 9.42
N ARG A 50 5.32 -18.25 9.57
CA ARG A 50 4.19 -17.57 8.90
C ARG A 50 4.67 -16.68 7.75
N ASN A 51 4.28 -17.03 6.52
CA ASN A 51 4.76 -16.42 5.26
C ASN A 51 3.95 -15.19 4.78
N ARG A 52 3.05 -14.62 5.60
CA ARG A 52 2.19 -13.50 5.16
C ARG A 52 2.03 -12.43 6.25
N LYS A 53 2.20 -11.17 5.86
CA LYS A 53 1.94 -9.97 6.68
C LYS A 53 0.52 -10.00 7.24
N GLN A 54 0.37 -9.82 8.54
CA GLN A 54 -0.93 -9.86 9.22
C GLN A 54 -1.77 -8.63 8.84
N ARG A 55 -2.99 -8.84 8.31
CA ARG A 55 -3.92 -7.74 8.00
C ARG A 55 -4.42 -7.11 9.29
N GLY A 56 -4.34 -5.77 9.39
CA GLY A 56 -4.80 -4.98 10.53
C GLY A 56 -6.32 -4.73 10.57
N ASP A 57 -7.12 -5.59 9.93
CA ASP A 57 -8.57 -5.40 9.86
C ASP A 57 -9.26 -5.73 11.19
N ILE A 58 -10.40 -5.09 11.46
CA ILE A 58 -11.18 -5.31 12.67
C ILE A 58 -11.86 -6.69 12.60
N LYS A 59 -11.74 -7.47 13.68
CA LYS A 59 -12.48 -8.72 13.79
C LYS A 59 -13.95 -8.47 14.15
N TYR A 60 -14.83 -8.91 13.25
CA TYR A 60 -16.27 -9.03 13.49
C TYR A 60 -16.65 -10.47 13.84
N PHE A 61 -17.58 -10.61 14.78
CA PHE A 61 -18.19 -11.85 15.23
C PHE A 61 -19.67 -11.83 14.86
N ASN A 62 -20.11 -12.93 14.27
CA ASN A 62 -21.51 -13.22 13.99
C ASN A 62 -21.89 -14.50 14.74
N LYS A 63 -23.18 -14.83 14.74
CA LYS A 63 -23.69 -16.07 15.32
C LYS A 63 -22.96 -17.30 14.74
N PRO A 64 -22.60 -18.32 15.56
CA PRO A 64 -22.91 -18.47 16.98
C PRO A 64 -21.93 -17.74 17.90
N PHE A 65 -22.46 -17.10 18.96
CA PHE A 65 -21.64 -16.33 19.91
C PHE A 65 -21.06 -17.20 21.02
N VAL A 66 -20.10 -18.05 20.67
CA VAL A 66 -19.47 -18.98 21.61
C VAL A 66 -18.29 -18.32 22.32
N PRO A 67 -18.25 -18.30 23.67
CA PRO A 67 -17.15 -17.70 24.44
C PRO A 67 -15.74 -18.15 24.07
N HIS A 68 -15.58 -19.38 23.60
CA HIS A 68 -14.31 -19.92 23.13
C HIS A 68 -13.75 -19.13 21.94
N GLU A 69 -14.59 -18.67 21.01
CA GLU A 69 -14.13 -17.95 19.82
C GLU A 69 -13.53 -16.59 20.16
N TYR A 70 -14.14 -15.88 21.12
CA TYR A 70 -13.58 -14.62 21.62
C TYR A 70 -12.21 -14.85 22.26
N ARG A 71 -12.10 -15.84 23.15
CA ARG A 71 -10.84 -16.17 23.84
C ARG A 71 -9.75 -16.57 22.87
N SER A 72 -10.06 -17.43 21.90
CA SER A 72 -9.11 -17.87 20.88
C SER A 72 -8.60 -16.68 20.06
N HIS A 73 -9.49 -15.76 19.69
CA HIS A 73 -9.09 -14.55 18.98
C HIS A 73 -8.18 -13.65 19.82
N HIS A 74 -8.54 -13.36 21.08
CA HIS A 74 -7.75 -12.50 21.95
C HIS A 74 -6.37 -13.08 22.26
N VAL A 75 -6.29 -14.37 22.60
CA VAL A 75 -4.99 -15.03 22.84
C VAL A 75 -4.12 -15.04 21.59
N GLY A 76 -4.72 -15.19 20.40
CA GLY A 76 -3.96 -15.25 19.16
C GLY A 76 -3.55 -13.90 18.57
N GLN A 77 -4.24 -12.79 18.90
CA GLN A 77 -4.06 -11.51 18.20
C GLN A 77 -3.95 -10.28 19.12
N HIS A 78 -4.22 -10.43 20.41
CA HIS A 78 -4.18 -9.37 21.42
C HIS A 78 -3.70 -9.95 22.76
N ALA A 79 -2.69 -10.82 22.74
CA ALA A 79 -2.29 -11.61 23.90
C ALA A 79 -1.92 -10.71 25.08
N ALA A 80 -1.11 -9.68 24.84
CA ALA A 80 -0.66 -8.74 25.87
C ALA A 80 -1.83 -7.96 26.47
N SER A 81 -2.65 -7.35 25.61
CA SER A 81 -3.79 -6.53 26.03
C SER A 81 -4.88 -7.35 26.71
N TRP A 82 -5.10 -8.59 26.25
CA TRP A 82 -6.05 -9.50 26.86
C TRP A 82 -5.62 -9.94 28.26
N THR A 83 -4.35 -10.32 28.44
CA THR A 83 -3.81 -10.64 29.77
C THR A 83 -3.96 -9.46 30.72
N ARG A 84 -3.67 -8.24 30.26
CA ARG A 84 -3.87 -7.01 31.05
C ARG A 84 -5.34 -6.79 31.37
N TYR A 85 -6.24 -6.98 30.42
CA TYR A 85 -7.67 -6.78 30.62
C TYR A 85 -8.25 -7.77 31.64
N GLN A 86 -7.76 -9.02 31.67
CA GLN A 86 -8.27 -10.05 32.57
C GLN A 86 -8.05 -9.73 34.05
N THR A 87 -6.95 -9.04 34.40
CA THR A 87 -6.62 -8.70 35.80
C THR A 87 -7.38 -7.51 36.34
N LEU A 88 -8.08 -6.76 35.49
CA LEU A 88 -8.80 -5.55 35.87
C LEU A 88 -10.17 -5.83 36.49
N SER A 89 -10.56 -4.96 37.41
CA SER A 89 -11.90 -4.91 37.98
C SER A 89 -12.96 -4.55 36.93
N ALA A 90 -14.23 -4.78 37.25
CA ALA A 90 -15.33 -4.48 36.33
C ALA A 90 -15.42 -2.98 35.97
N ASP A 91 -15.03 -2.08 36.88
CA ASP A 91 -15.08 -0.65 36.64
C ASP A 91 -13.90 -0.17 35.80
N GLU A 92 -12.69 -0.68 36.06
CA GLU A 92 -11.52 -0.42 35.21
C GLU A 92 -11.68 -0.96 33.79
N LYS A 93 -12.38 -2.08 33.63
CA LYS A 93 -12.73 -2.63 32.30
C LYS A 93 -13.61 -1.70 31.48
N LYS A 94 -14.52 -0.96 32.12
CA LYS A 94 -15.39 0.01 31.42
C LYS A 94 -14.58 1.18 30.89
N SER A 95 -13.58 1.65 31.65
CA SER A 95 -12.75 2.80 31.29
C SER A 95 -11.45 2.43 30.55
N PHE A 96 -11.24 1.16 30.18
CA PHE A 96 -9.97 0.69 29.61
C PHE A 96 -9.55 1.38 28.30
N PHE A 97 -10.53 1.87 27.53
CA PHE A 97 -10.31 2.61 26.28
C PHE A 97 -10.67 4.08 26.37
N ASP A 98 -11.01 4.58 27.56
CA ASP A 98 -11.28 6.01 27.73
C ASP A 98 -10.02 6.81 27.39
N GLY A 99 -10.17 7.80 26.51
CA GLY A 99 -9.06 8.60 25.99
C GLY A 99 -8.23 7.94 24.87
N LYS A 100 -8.50 6.69 24.48
CA LYS A 100 -7.86 6.08 23.29
C LYS A 100 -8.61 6.44 22.02
N THR A 101 -7.88 6.80 20.96
CA THR A 101 -8.46 6.99 19.62
C THR A 101 -8.45 5.68 18.86
N LYS A 102 -9.50 5.40 18.09
CA LYS A 102 -9.63 4.18 17.28
C LYS A 102 -8.49 4.10 16.27
N THR A 103 -7.82 2.95 16.12
CA THR A 103 -6.71 2.77 15.19
C THR A 103 -7.08 3.02 13.75
N THR A 104 -8.31 2.66 13.34
CA THR A 104 -8.85 2.97 12.00
C THR A 104 -8.96 4.47 11.72
N ASN A 105 -8.90 5.30 12.75
CA ASN A 105 -8.96 6.76 12.64
C ASN A 105 -7.57 7.41 12.80
N LEU A 106 -6.51 6.62 12.98
CA LEU A 106 -5.16 7.14 13.10
C LEU A 106 -4.54 7.27 11.72
N LEU A 107 -4.34 8.52 11.31
CA LEU A 107 -3.62 8.93 10.10
C LEU A 107 -2.27 8.19 9.94
N HIS A 108 -1.61 7.85 11.06
CA HIS A 108 -0.37 7.07 11.11
C HIS A 108 -0.43 5.71 10.42
N GLN A 109 -1.57 5.01 10.43
CA GLN A 109 -1.72 3.72 9.74
C GLN A 109 -1.65 3.86 8.21
N HIS A 110 -2.05 5.02 7.69
CA HIS A 110 -1.91 5.36 6.28
C HIS A 110 -0.51 5.91 5.92
N PHE A 111 0.29 6.28 6.92
CA PHE A 111 1.65 6.81 6.72
C PHE A 111 2.77 5.80 6.97
N ASP A 112 2.53 4.75 7.75
CA ASP A 112 3.48 3.66 7.98
C ASP A 112 3.01 2.37 7.33
N LEU A 113 3.13 2.35 6.00
CA LEU A 113 3.21 1.10 5.24
C LEU A 113 4.69 0.72 5.14
N ALA A 114 4.99 -0.47 5.66
CA ALA A 114 6.31 -1.12 5.65
C ALA A 114 7.09 -0.88 4.35
N THR A 115 8.36 -0.53 4.55
CA THR A 115 9.36 -0.25 3.51
C THR A 115 8.86 0.79 2.52
N ASP A 116 9.14 2.06 2.81
CA ASP A 116 8.93 3.21 1.91
C ASP A 116 9.84 3.15 0.66
N LYS A 117 10.33 1.96 0.30
CA LYS A 117 11.17 1.71 -0.85
C LYS A 117 10.42 0.87 -1.87
N GLN A 118 10.51 1.27 -3.12
CA GLN A 118 10.02 0.48 -4.24
C GLN A 118 11.15 0.30 -5.24
N GLU A 119 11.39 -0.95 -5.62
CA GLU A 119 12.35 -1.32 -6.65
C GLU A 119 11.61 -1.61 -7.95
N PHE A 120 12.18 -1.19 -9.06
CA PHE A 120 11.71 -1.43 -10.42
C PHE A 120 12.83 -2.07 -11.22
N ILE A 121 12.52 -3.18 -11.90
CA ILE A 121 13.43 -3.86 -12.82
C ILE A 121 12.97 -3.51 -14.23
N ILE A 122 13.88 -3.02 -15.07
CA ILE A 122 13.58 -2.48 -16.40
C ILE A 122 14.61 -3.02 -17.39
N SER A 123 14.16 -3.45 -18.57
CA SER A 123 15.04 -3.96 -19.62
C SER A 123 16.01 -2.89 -20.12
N ALA A 124 17.28 -3.24 -20.32
CA ALA A 124 18.31 -2.31 -20.81
C ALA A 124 17.99 -1.69 -22.17
N SER A 125 17.36 -2.46 -23.06
CA SER A 125 16.92 -1.96 -24.35
C SER A 125 15.95 -0.77 -24.23
N ILE A 126 15.08 -0.74 -23.22
CA ILE A 126 14.15 0.37 -22.97
C ILE A 126 14.90 1.59 -22.44
N VAL A 127 15.78 1.39 -21.46
CA VAL A 127 16.54 2.47 -20.83
C VAL A 127 17.50 3.10 -21.82
N GLU A 128 18.22 2.31 -22.61
CA GLU A 128 19.26 2.80 -23.52
C GLU A 128 18.68 3.35 -24.82
N THR A 129 17.68 2.68 -25.40
CA THR A 129 17.14 3.07 -26.72
C THR A 129 16.05 4.13 -26.62
N ILE A 130 15.20 4.07 -25.59
CA ILE A 130 13.99 4.91 -25.52
C ILE A 130 14.18 6.04 -24.53
N VAL A 131 14.67 5.75 -23.32
CA VAL A 131 14.76 6.77 -22.25
C VAL A 131 16.10 7.52 -22.32
N GLY A 132 17.17 6.82 -22.71
CA GLY A 132 18.56 7.28 -22.94
C GLY A 132 18.60 8.51 -23.81
N ASP A 133 18.11 8.34 -25.04
CA ASP A 133 18.15 9.36 -26.08
C ASP A 133 17.09 10.47 -25.92
N LEU A 134 15.95 10.18 -25.27
CA LEU A 134 14.85 11.15 -25.14
C LEU A 134 14.88 11.97 -23.84
N PHE A 135 15.50 11.47 -22.76
CA PHE A 135 15.40 12.10 -21.45
C PHE A 135 16.76 12.29 -20.73
N PHE A 136 17.75 11.40 -20.85
CA PHE A 136 18.99 11.52 -20.04
C PHE A 136 20.02 12.52 -20.57
N ARG A 137 20.04 13.74 -20.00
CA ARG A 137 21.22 14.62 -20.04
C ARG A 137 22.24 14.08 -19.05
N GLY A 138 23.42 13.68 -19.53
CA GLY A 138 24.44 12.89 -18.82
C GLY A 138 25.13 13.57 -17.62
N GLY A 139 24.38 13.90 -16.57
CA GLY A 139 24.93 14.45 -15.33
C GLY A 139 24.16 14.11 -14.04
N ASP A 140 23.09 13.32 -14.13
CA ASP A 140 22.31 12.92 -12.96
C ASP A 140 22.80 11.57 -12.43
N GLU A 141 23.67 11.63 -11.42
CA GLU A 141 24.20 10.48 -10.69
C GLU A 141 23.08 9.87 -9.83
N LEU A 142 22.37 8.90 -10.41
CA LEU A 142 21.63 7.89 -9.64
C LEU A 142 22.69 6.98 -9.00
N GLU A 143 22.55 6.63 -7.72
CA GLU A 143 23.29 5.49 -7.18
C GLU A 143 22.77 4.21 -7.87
N THR A 144 23.32 3.96 -9.05
CA THR A 144 23.16 2.75 -9.83
C THR A 144 24.08 1.72 -9.19
N SER A 145 23.53 0.83 -8.37
CA SER A 145 24.25 -0.39 -8.05
C SER A 145 24.21 -1.28 -9.29
N SER A 146 25.24 -1.17 -10.14
CA SER A 146 25.53 -2.15 -11.17
C SER A 146 26.13 -3.38 -10.50
N ASP A 147 25.30 -4.19 -9.84
CA ASP A 147 25.67 -5.57 -9.54
C ASP A 147 25.50 -6.38 -10.83
N ALA A 148 26.36 -6.08 -11.79
CA ALA A 148 26.60 -6.95 -12.94
C ALA A 148 27.49 -8.08 -12.42
N GLU A 149 26.87 -9.12 -11.87
CA GLU A 149 27.53 -10.42 -11.78
C GLU A 149 27.79 -10.86 -13.22
N SER A 150 29.03 -10.68 -13.65
CA SER A 150 29.51 -11.11 -14.96
C SER A 150 29.67 -12.62 -14.96
N ASP A 151 28.56 -13.33 -15.10
CA ASP A 151 28.58 -14.70 -15.61
C ASP A 151 28.46 -14.61 -17.13
N GLU A 152 29.50 -15.12 -17.80
CA GLU A 152 29.66 -15.15 -19.25
C GLU A 152 28.58 -16.04 -19.91
N ASP A 153 27.38 -15.50 -20.13
CA ASP A 153 26.36 -16.08 -21.02
C ASP A 153 25.79 -14.99 -21.94
N GLU A 154 26.18 -15.04 -23.21
CA GLU A 154 25.99 -14.04 -24.28
C GLU A 154 24.51 -13.77 -24.69
N ASP A 155 23.54 -14.40 -24.02
CA ASP A 155 22.10 -14.36 -24.37
C ASP A 155 21.17 -13.84 -23.25
N THR A 156 21.71 -13.38 -22.11
CA THR A 156 20.87 -12.78 -21.06
C THR A 156 20.66 -11.27 -21.31
N PRO A 157 19.41 -10.80 -21.46
CA PRO A 157 19.15 -9.39 -21.71
C PRO A 157 19.54 -8.58 -20.46
N ALA A 158 20.38 -7.56 -20.64
CA ALA A 158 20.78 -6.68 -19.55
C ALA A 158 19.55 -6.02 -18.89
N LEU A 159 19.58 -5.91 -17.56
CA LEU A 159 18.51 -5.35 -16.73
C LEU A 159 19.04 -4.19 -15.89
N TYR A 160 18.23 -3.15 -15.72
CA TYR A 160 18.47 -2.04 -14.80
C TYR A 160 17.53 -2.15 -13.60
N SER A 161 18.09 -2.06 -12.38
CA SER A 161 17.31 -1.88 -11.16
C SER A 161 17.28 -0.41 -10.75
N VAL A 162 16.08 0.13 -10.52
CA VAL A 162 15.86 1.48 -9.98
C VAL A 162 15.15 1.37 -8.65
N THR A 163 15.80 1.84 -7.59
CA THR A 163 15.22 1.87 -6.24
C THR A 163 14.80 3.28 -5.83
N ILE A 164 13.49 3.48 -5.64
CA ILE A 164 12.93 4.70 -5.07
C ILE A 164 12.92 4.57 -3.55
N LYS A 165 13.74 5.37 -2.85
CA LYS A 165 13.91 5.32 -1.39
C LYS A 165 12.71 5.86 -0.57
N ASN A 166 11.86 6.69 -1.19
CA ASN A 166 10.64 7.23 -0.59
C ASN A 166 9.48 7.10 -1.59
N PHE A 167 8.77 5.98 -1.51
CA PHE A 167 7.72 5.61 -2.44
C PHE A 167 6.46 6.45 -2.23
N MET A 168 6.14 6.82 -0.98
CA MET A 168 5.01 7.73 -0.71
C MET A 168 5.16 9.06 -1.44
N ARG A 169 6.35 9.67 -1.36
CA ARG A 169 6.67 10.93 -2.05
C ARG A 169 6.63 10.78 -3.55
N PHE A 170 7.09 9.65 -4.09
CA PHE A 170 6.99 9.34 -5.51
C PHE A 170 5.53 9.25 -5.97
N GLN A 171 4.68 8.48 -5.28
CA GLN A 171 3.27 8.34 -5.63
C GLN A 171 2.55 9.69 -5.62
N LEU A 172 2.71 10.46 -4.53
CA LEU A 172 2.08 11.76 -4.40
C LEU A 172 2.55 12.74 -5.50
N ALA A 173 3.83 12.68 -5.88
CA ALA A 173 4.36 13.46 -6.98
C ALA A 173 3.72 13.08 -8.32
N MET A 174 3.61 11.77 -8.62
CA MET A 174 3.00 11.31 -9.87
C MET A 174 1.51 11.61 -9.94
N ASP A 175 0.78 11.58 -8.82
CA ASP A 175 -0.62 11.98 -8.74
C ASP A 175 -0.82 13.47 -9.07
N HIS A 176 0.09 14.34 -8.64
CA HIS A 176 0.02 15.77 -9.00
C HIS A 176 0.38 16.01 -10.47
N VAL A 177 1.41 15.33 -10.98
CA VAL A 177 1.81 15.40 -12.38
C VAL A 177 0.68 14.89 -13.30
N SER A 178 -0.03 13.83 -12.90
CA SER A 178 -1.15 13.30 -13.68
C SER A 178 -2.36 14.24 -13.71
N ILE A 179 -2.54 15.09 -12.71
CA ILE A 179 -3.55 16.16 -12.70
C ILE A 179 -3.03 17.42 -13.44
N ARG A 180 -1.93 17.30 -14.19
CA ARG A 180 -1.29 18.36 -14.99
C ARG A 180 -0.67 19.50 -14.19
N MET A 181 -0.29 19.25 -12.94
CA MET A 181 0.59 20.19 -12.25
C MET A 181 1.98 20.15 -12.92
N SER A 182 2.51 21.32 -13.26
CA SER A 182 3.91 21.44 -13.69
C SER A 182 4.85 20.99 -12.57
N PHE A 183 6.08 20.59 -12.89
CA PHE A 183 7.05 20.14 -11.86
C PHE A 183 7.23 21.16 -10.75
N ARG A 184 7.35 22.45 -11.11
CA ARG A 184 7.43 23.54 -10.14
C ARG A 184 6.19 23.63 -9.24
N GLN A 185 4.99 23.45 -9.80
CA GLN A 185 3.74 23.45 -9.02
C GLN A 185 3.65 22.24 -8.10
N THR A 186 4.02 21.05 -8.59
CA THR A 186 4.06 19.81 -7.81
C THR A 186 5.04 19.91 -6.65
N ALA A 187 6.26 20.41 -6.90
CA ALA A 187 7.27 20.62 -5.87
C ALA A 187 6.75 21.60 -4.79
N ALA A 188 6.12 22.71 -5.20
CA ALA A 188 5.51 23.66 -4.28
C ALA A 188 4.36 23.04 -3.47
N ALA A 189 3.48 22.26 -4.10
CA ALA A 189 2.36 21.60 -3.44
C ALA A 189 2.83 20.60 -2.37
N ILE A 190 3.82 19.77 -2.69
CA ILE A 190 4.39 18.82 -1.73
C ILE A 190 5.14 19.54 -0.62
N GLN A 191 5.86 20.62 -0.93
CA GLN A 191 6.54 21.44 0.08
C GLN A 191 5.54 22.12 1.03
N HIS A 192 4.42 22.66 0.52
CA HIS A 192 3.35 23.18 1.37
C HIS A 192 2.74 22.08 2.25
N ALA A 193 2.48 20.89 1.71
CA ALA A 193 1.98 19.76 2.48
C ALA A 193 2.95 19.37 3.59
N LYS A 194 4.26 19.30 3.30
CA LYS A 194 5.31 19.11 4.32
C LYS A 194 5.26 20.18 5.40
N ASP A 195 5.16 21.45 5.03
CA ASP A 195 5.22 22.55 5.98
C ASP A 195 4.03 22.59 6.93
N HIS A 196 2.85 22.16 6.46
CA HIS A 196 1.65 22.06 7.29
C HIS A 196 1.56 20.77 8.11
N THR A 197 2.04 19.64 7.58
CA THR A 197 1.95 18.33 8.25
C THR A 197 3.19 17.99 9.09
N LYS A 198 4.30 18.71 8.90
CA LYS A 198 5.62 18.45 9.51
C LYS A 198 6.18 17.05 9.21
N MET A 199 5.80 16.47 8.07
CA MET A 199 6.26 15.16 7.65
C MET A 199 7.63 15.21 6.98
N GLY A 200 8.64 14.61 7.61
CA GLY A 200 10.00 14.52 7.05
C GLY A 200 10.07 13.75 5.72
N LYS A 201 9.19 12.75 5.50
CA LYS A 201 9.13 11.92 4.29
C LYS A 201 8.87 12.71 3.00
N LEU A 202 8.23 13.89 3.11
CA LEU A 202 7.92 14.77 1.97
C LEU A 202 9.05 15.76 1.63
N SER A 203 10.17 15.73 2.35
CA SER A 203 11.27 16.67 2.15
C SER A 203 12.04 16.42 0.86
N GLY A 204 12.66 17.46 0.31
CA GLY A 204 13.64 17.34 -0.78
C GLY A 204 13.05 17.13 -2.18
N VAL A 205 11.77 17.45 -2.40
CA VAL A 205 11.19 17.47 -3.75
C VAL A 205 11.62 18.75 -4.46
N ASN A 206 12.18 18.59 -5.66
CA ASN A 206 12.49 19.66 -6.61
C ASN A 206 12.22 19.17 -8.04
N ASP A 207 12.35 20.06 -9.01
CA ASP A 207 12.03 19.76 -10.42
C ASP A 207 12.88 18.61 -10.99
N GLN A 208 14.13 18.47 -10.55
CA GLN A 208 15.03 17.39 -10.98
C GLN A 208 14.57 16.03 -10.44
N VAL A 209 14.17 15.96 -9.17
CA VAL A 209 13.61 14.73 -8.58
C VAL A 209 12.30 14.34 -9.27
N LEU A 210 11.47 15.31 -9.63
CA LEU A 210 10.20 15.06 -10.33
C LEU A 210 10.41 14.59 -11.78
N ASP A 211 11.42 15.13 -12.45
CA ASP A 211 11.85 14.67 -13.75
C ASP A 211 12.33 13.22 -13.68
N GLN A 212 13.19 12.88 -12.72
CA GLN A 212 13.63 11.50 -12.47
C GLN A 212 12.45 10.55 -12.21
N TYR A 213 11.50 10.95 -11.35
CA TYR A 213 10.30 10.16 -11.08
C TYR A 213 9.46 9.93 -12.34
N THR A 214 9.28 10.96 -13.15
CA THR A 214 8.53 10.86 -14.41
C THR A 214 9.20 9.87 -15.35
N ARG A 215 10.53 9.90 -15.48
CA ARG A 215 11.28 8.97 -16.33
C ARG A 215 11.14 7.53 -15.89
N VAL A 216 11.23 7.26 -14.58
CA VAL A 216 11.01 5.92 -14.02
C VAL A 216 9.59 5.44 -14.35
N GLN A 217 8.59 6.31 -14.17
CA GLN A 217 7.21 5.96 -14.48
C GLN A 217 7.00 5.65 -15.97
N VAL A 218 7.62 6.40 -16.87
CA VAL A 218 7.59 6.14 -18.33
C VAL A 218 8.25 4.80 -18.65
N ALA A 219 9.45 4.56 -18.12
CA ALA A 219 10.22 3.34 -18.37
C ALA A 219 9.47 2.09 -17.89
N VAL A 220 8.87 2.13 -16.69
CA VAL A 220 8.02 1.05 -16.16
C VAL A 220 6.79 0.83 -17.03
N THR A 221 6.18 1.89 -17.54
CA THR A 221 5.00 1.78 -18.42
C THR A 221 5.38 1.11 -19.75
N LEU A 222 6.53 1.47 -20.32
CA LEU A 222 7.04 0.83 -21.54
C LEU A 222 7.35 -0.64 -21.32
N GLU A 223 7.96 -1.03 -20.21
CA GLU A 223 8.22 -2.43 -19.85
C GLU A 223 6.92 -3.24 -19.72
N GLN A 224 5.86 -2.64 -19.18
CA GLN A 224 4.55 -3.28 -19.13
C GLN A 224 3.94 -3.46 -20.53
N ILE A 225 4.12 -2.48 -21.41
CA ILE A 225 3.64 -2.55 -22.80
C ILE A 225 4.42 -3.62 -23.57
N THR A 226 5.75 -3.71 -23.44
CA THR A 226 6.55 -4.74 -24.10
C THR A 226 6.14 -6.14 -23.64
N HIS A 227 5.91 -6.34 -22.33
CA HIS A 227 5.41 -7.61 -21.81
C HIS A 227 4.03 -7.98 -22.37
N ILE A 228 3.12 -7.00 -22.55
CA ILE A 228 1.78 -7.25 -23.11
C ILE A 228 1.84 -7.52 -24.61
N LEU A 229 2.70 -6.82 -25.36
CA LEU A 229 2.85 -7.02 -26.79
C LEU A 229 3.60 -8.32 -27.14
N GLY A 230 4.47 -8.80 -26.24
CA GLY A 230 5.16 -10.08 -26.38
C GLY A 230 4.29 -11.31 -26.07
N ASP A 231 3.10 -11.11 -25.50
CA ASP A 231 2.14 -12.20 -25.26
C ASP A 231 1.28 -12.42 -26.52
N GLU A 232 1.58 -13.49 -27.28
CA GLU A 232 0.89 -13.85 -28.53
C GLU A 232 -0.63 -14.01 -28.37
N SER A 233 -1.14 -14.14 -27.13
CA SER A 233 -2.57 -14.30 -26.85
C SER A 233 -3.35 -12.97 -26.77
N VAL A 234 -2.67 -11.82 -26.67
CA VAL A 234 -3.30 -10.50 -26.47
C VAL A 234 -3.37 -9.73 -27.80
N GLY A 235 -4.13 -10.29 -28.74
CA GLY A 235 -4.46 -9.63 -29.99
C GLY A 235 -5.29 -8.37 -29.79
N ARG A 236 -4.79 -7.23 -30.28
CA ARG A 236 -5.51 -5.99 -30.67
C ARG A 236 -6.76 -5.64 -29.86
N CYS A 237 -6.64 -5.42 -28.55
CA CYS A 237 -7.69 -4.72 -27.79
C CYS A 237 -7.20 -4.00 -26.51
N SER A 238 -5.92 -4.17 -26.13
CA SER A 238 -5.43 -3.78 -24.81
C SER A 238 -4.88 -2.36 -24.70
N LEU A 239 -4.49 -1.68 -25.78
CA LEU A 239 -3.87 -0.33 -25.66
C LEU A 239 -4.81 0.74 -25.06
N LEU A 240 -6.12 0.67 -25.37
CA LEU A 240 -7.11 1.56 -24.76
C LEU A 240 -7.54 1.11 -23.36
N GLU A 241 -7.51 -0.20 -23.07
CA GLU A 241 -7.83 -0.74 -21.74
C GLU A 241 -6.67 -0.67 -20.74
N MET A 242 -5.41 -0.56 -21.16
CA MET A 242 -4.25 -0.39 -20.24
C MET A 242 -4.28 0.95 -19.51
N SER A 243 -4.86 1.99 -20.13
CA SER A 243 -5.22 3.25 -19.45
C SER A 243 -6.20 3.01 -18.28
N ALA A 244 -7.08 2.01 -18.41
CA ALA A 244 -8.17 1.73 -17.48
C ALA A 244 -7.92 0.55 -16.50
N ARG A 245 -7.07 -0.43 -16.85
CA ARG A 245 -6.90 -1.69 -16.09
C ARG A 245 -5.66 -1.74 -15.20
N THR A 246 -4.73 -0.80 -15.30
CA THR A 246 -3.71 -0.57 -14.24
C THR A 246 -4.33 0.09 -12.99
N VAL A 247 -5.65 0.27 -12.98
CA VAL A 247 -6.41 1.10 -12.04
C VAL A 247 -7.41 0.25 -11.23
N GLY A 248 -6.99 -0.94 -10.81
CA GLY A 248 -7.76 -1.77 -9.88
C GLY A 248 -7.77 -1.26 -8.43
N SER A 249 -6.91 -0.30 -8.07
CA SER A 249 -6.97 0.29 -6.71
C SER A 249 -6.53 1.74 -6.54
N HIS A 250 -5.95 2.44 -7.53
CA HIS A 250 -5.62 3.87 -7.39
C HIS A 250 -5.82 4.60 -8.72
N PHE A 251 -6.83 5.46 -8.73
CA PHE A 251 -7.28 6.28 -9.86
C PHE A 251 -6.15 7.15 -10.44
N SER A 252 -6.03 7.19 -11.77
CA SER A 252 -5.64 8.37 -12.56
C SER A 252 -4.16 8.69 -12.86
N THR A 253 -3.30 7.73 -13.22
CA THR A 253 -1.93 8.07 -13.70
C THR A 253 -1.59 7.64 -15.13
N SER A 254 -2.27 6.63 -15.71
CA SER A 254 -1.86 6.06 -17.01
C SER A 254 -2.29 6.90 -18.23
N ALA A 255 -3.41 7.64 -18.16
CA ALA A 255 -3.93 8.42 -19.30
C ALA A 255 -3.06 9.65 -19.68
N CYS A 256 -2.14 10.09 -18.82
CA CYS A 256 -1.37 11.33 -19.04
C CYS A 256 0.00 11.11 -19.67
N VAL A 257 0.63 9.94 -19.50
CA VAL A 257 1.93 9.64 -20.12
C VAL A 257 1.80 9.59 -21.66
N PHE A 258 0.68 9.05 -22.16
CA PHE A 258 0.36 9.03 -23.59
C PHE A 258 -0.02 10.40 -24.19
N ALA A 259 -0.33 11.40 -23.36
CA ALA A 259 -0.63 12.75 -23.85
C ALA A 259 0.63 13.61 -24.04
N PHE A 260 1.76 13.22 -23.48
CA PHE A 260 3.04 13.93 -23.60
C PHE A 260 3.95 13.37 -24.70
N VAL A 261 3.84 12.08 -25.01
CA VAL A 261 4.55 11.47 -26.14
C VAL A 261 3.57 11.39 -27.30
N ASP A 262 3.72 12.29 -28.28
CA ASP A 262 3.01 12.19 -29.56
C ASP A 262 3.48 10.93 -30.29
N LEU A 263 2.88 9.79 -29.95
CA LEU A 263 3.16 8.47 -30.51
C LEU A 263 2.71 8.33 -31.98
N SER A 264 2.20 9.40 -32.60
CA SER A 264 1.87 9.41 -34.03
C SER A 264 3.11 9.19 -34.92
N SER A 265 4.33 9.43 -34.43
CA SER A 265 5.57 9.20 -35.17
C SER A 265 6.19 7.79 -35.03
N ILE A 266 5.64 6.90 -34.21
CA ILE A 266 6.20 5.53 -34.01
C ILE A 266 5.49 4.50 -34.91
N CYS A 267 4.46 4.91 -35.66
CA CYS A 267 3.80 4.08 -36.67
C CYS A 267 3.95 4.68 -38.07
N THR A 268 5.18 4.65 -38.59
CA THR A 268 5.45 4.63 -40.04
C THR A 268 6.62 3.71 -40.33
#